data_AF-A0A086MJX2-F1
#
_entry.id   AF-A0A086MJX2-F1
#
_cell.length_a   1.000
_cell.length_b   1.000
_cell.length_c   1.000
_cell.angle_alpha   90.00
_cell.angle_beta   90.00
_cell.angle_gamma   90.00
#
_symmetry.space_group_name_H-M   'P 1'
#
loop_
_entity.id
_entity.type
_entity.pdbx_description
1 polymer ?
#
loop_
_entity_poly.entity_id
_entity_poly.type
_entity_poly.pdbx_seq_one_letter_code
_entity_poly.pdbx_strand_id
1 'polypeptide(L)'
;MSQATSYEQLMLELVNRERAKTGAQPLTFNGNLNDSADAHSNWMISADVFSHTGLASSSPHQRMINAGYSFTGSYASGENIAWASLQGPTGLQDEVEYLHTNLMNSPGHKANILNGNYQEIGIGFQTGGYLTWDAAFVTQNFARSGTKAFLTGVTMDDKDGDRFYDIDEGLGGITVTAVSSTGAKYTTTTGSAGGYNLALAAGAYTVTFSGGGYAPVTKQVTIGTANVKLDLIDPTGGTTTSSTPIIGTATANSLSGTAAANTIKGLGGNDKLYGKAGNDKLYGGTGSDGLVGDTGNDRLYGESGKDRLNGSSGNDILTGGSGADSFRFTGKWGADKITDFTNGVDRIDLRGNGLSFRELSIAQGHGDSDGRADDVIIKANGQSIALLNVKASLIGASDFLF
;
A
#
# COMPACT_ATOMS: atom_id res chain seq x y z
N MET A 1 -9.51 21.08 -4.68
CA MET A 1 -10.43 19.95 -4.54
C MET A 1 -9.70 18.87 -3.77
N SER A 2 -10.32 18.31 -2.74
CA SER A 2 -9.76 17.20 -2.00
C SER A 2 -9.50 16.00 -2.91
N GLN A 3 -8.44 15.26 -2.61
CA GLN A 3 -8.23 13.91 -3.12
C GLN A 3 -8.80 12.93 -2.10
N ALA A 4 -9.18 11.74 -2.57
CA ALA A 4 -9.62 10.67 -1.69
C ALA A 4 -8.55 10.33 -0.65
N THR A 5 -8.97 10.16 0.61
CA THR A 5 -8.16 9.47 1.61
C THR A 5 -8.04 7.97 1.25
N SER A 6 -7.16 7.21 1.93
CA SER A 6 -7.06 5.76 1.73
C SER A 6 -8.37 5.03 2.05
N TYR A 7 -9.08 5.44 3.10
CA TYR A 7 -10.39 4.88 3.48
C TYR A 7 -11.47 5.17 2.43
N GLU A 8 -11.48 6.38 1.89
CA GLU A 8 -12.42 6.77 0.82
C GLU A 8 -12.11 6.05 -0.49
N GLN A 9 -10.83 5.84 -0.79
CA GLN A 9 -10.40 5.06 -1.94
C GLN A 9 -10.84 3.60 -1.79
N LEU A 10 -10.66 2.98 -0.61
CA LEU A 10 -11.18 1.63 -0.35
C LEU A 10 -12.70 1.56 -0.54
N MET A 11 -13.46 2.53 -0.01
CA MET A 11 -14.91 2.59 -0.20
C MET A 11 -15.30 2.71 -1.69
N LEU A 12 -14.55 3.50 -2.48
CA LEU A 12 -14.76 3.60 -3.93
C LEU A 12 -14.53 2.25 -4.62
N GLU A 13 -13.48 1.53 -4.25
CA GLU A 13 -13.12 0.24 -4.84
C GLU A 13 -14.17 -0.83 -4.49
N LEU A 14 -14.70 -0.84 -3.26
CA LEU A 14 -15.83 -1.68 -2.86
C LEU A 14 -17.08 -1.38 -3.71
N VAL A 15 -17.43 -0.10 -3.87
CA VAL A 15 -18.54 0.35 -4.73
C VAL A 15 -18.36 -0.11 -6.18
N ASN A 16 -17.17 0.09 -6.75
CA ASN A 16 -16.88 -0.28 -8.12
C ASN A 16 -16.86 -1.80 -8.34
N ARG A 17 -16.44 -2.58 -7.33
CA ARG A 17 -16.54 -4.05 -7.33
C ARG A 17 -17.98 -4.52 -7.45
N GLU A 18 -18.90 -3.92 -6.71
CA GLU A 18 -20.33 -4.27 -6.81
C GLU A 18 -20.95 -3.86 -8.14
N ARG A 19 -20.58 -2.68 -8.66
CA ARG A 19 -21.05 -2.20 -9.97
C ARG A 19 -20.57 -3.09 -11.12
N ALA A 20 -19.33 -3.59 -11.04
CA ALA A 20 -18.78 -4.52 -12.01
C ALA A 20 -19.60 -5.82 -12.10
N LYS A 21 -20.07 -6.36 -10.97
CA LYS A 21 -20.92 -7.58 -10.93
C LYS A 21 -22.24 -7.42 -11.69
N THR A 22 -22.75 -6.19 -11.81
CA THR A 22 -24.01 -5.89 -12.52
C THR A 22 -23.80 -5.26 -13.90
N GLY A 23 -22.55 -5.11 -14.35
CA GLY A 23 -22.22 -4.43 -15.61
C GLY A 23 -22.47 -2.92 -15.59
N ALA A 24 -22.64 -2.31 -14.41
CA ALA A 24 -22.71 -0.86 -14.29
C ALA A 24 -21.30 -0.27 -14.47
N GLN A 25 -21.20 0.87 -15.15
CA GLN A 25 -19.91 1.56 -15.36
C GLN A 25 -19.27 1.92 -14.02
N PRO A 26 -17.93 1.89 -13.88
CA PRO A 26 -17.27 2.36 -12.67
C PRO A 26 -17.57 3.83 -12.42
N LEU A 27 -17.67 4.21 -11.15
CA LEU A 27 -17.69 5.60 -10.73
C LEU A 27 -16.26 6.11 -10.61
N THR A 28 -16.10 7.39 -10.93
CA THR A 28 -14.85 8.10 -10.70
C THR A 28 -15.00 9.08 -9.55
N PHE A 29 -13.90 9.33 -8.84
CA PHE A 29 -13.90 10.24 -7.71
C PHE A 29 -14.00 11.71 -8.18
N ASN A 30 -14.84 12.51 -7.54
CA ASN A 30 -14.95 13.95 -7.79
C ASN A 30 -14.76 14.74 -6.49
N GLY A 31 -13.75 15.59 -6.44
CA GLY A 31 -13.39 16.30 -5.21
C GLY A 31 -14.41 17.34 -4.73
N ASN A 32 -15.24 17.93 -5.60
CA ASN A 32 -16.32 18.81 -5.13
C ASN A 32 -17.46 18.00 -4.47
N LEU A 33 -17.78 16.83 -5.02
CA LEU A 33 -18.72 15.91 -4.37
C LEU A 33 -18.15 15.42 -3.03
N ASN A 34 -16.83 15.23 -2.96
CA ASN A 34 -16.12 14.81 -1.76
C ASN A 34 -16.18 15.88 -0.67
N ASP A 35 -15.81 17.13 -1.01
CA ASP A 35 -15.89 18.27 -0.10
C ASP A 35 -17.32 18.43 0.46
N SER A 36 -18.35 18.20 -0.38
CA SER A 36 -19.76 18.16 0.06
C SER A 36 -20.07 17.00 1.00
N ALA A 37 -19.53 15.82 0.74
CA ALA A 37 -19.77 14.62 1.53
C ALA A 37 -19.06 14.70 2.89
N ASP A 38 -17.81 15.16 2.92
CA ASP A 38 -17.02 15.40 4.13
C ASP A 38 -17.67 16.42 5.04
N ALA A 39 -18.10 17.55 4.47
CA ALA A 39 -18.80 18.57 5.23
C ALA A 39 -20.09 18.03 5.87
N HIS A 40 -20.82 17.17 5.15
CA HIS A 40 -22.05 16.58 5.67
C HIS A 40 -21.82 15.53 6.74
N SER A 41 -20.83 14.64 6.56
CA SER A 41 -20.43 13.66 7.59
C SER A 41 -19.96 14.35 8.87
N ASN A 42 -19.10 15.37 8.75
CA ASN A 42 -18.65 16.17 9.90
C ASN A 42 -19.80 16.94 10.58
N TRP A 43 -20.74 17.47 9.81
CA TRP A 43 -21.92 18.12 10.36
C TRP A 43 -22.81 17.13 11.15
N MET A 44 -23.07 15.94 10.61
CA MET A 44 -23.86 14.90 11.29
C MET A 44 -23.26 14.51 12.64
N ILE A 45 -21.93 14.30 12.68
CA ILE A 45 -21.17 14.01 13.90
C ILE A 45 -21.30 15.19 14.89
N SER A 46 -20.94 16.40 14.46
CA SER A 46 -20.89 17.57 15.37
C SER A 46 -22.26 18.04 15.88
N ALA A 47 -23.34 17.77 15.14
CA ALA A 47 -24.69 18.15 15.50
C ALA A 47 -25.51 17.00 16.14
N ASP A 48 -24.89 15.84 16.39
CA ASP A 48 -25.55 14.64 16.92
C ASP A 48 -26.85 14.29 16.17
N VAL A 49 -26.78 14.33 14.84
CA VAL A 49 -27.93 14.07 13.95
C VAL A 49 -27.56 13.11 12.82
N PHE A 50 -28.53 12.29 12.41
CA PHE A 50 -28.40 11.44 11.22
C PHE A 50 -29.53 11.73 10.24
N SER A 51 -29.23 12.48 9.17
CA SER A 51 -30.24 12.94 8.21
C SER A 51 -29.65 13.31 6.86
N HIS A 52 -30.40 13.07 5.78
CA HIS A 52 -30.10 13.60 4.45
C HIS A 52 -30.27 15.13 4.36
N THR A 53 -31.15 15.69 5.19
CA THR A 53 -31.39 17.14 5.26
C THR A 53 -30.34 17.76 6.16
N GLY A 54 -29.44 18.53 5.55
CA GLY A 54 -28.26 19.10 6.20
C GLY A 54 -28.52 20.44 6.89
N LEU A 55 -27.43 21.09 7.29
CA LEU A 55 -27.42 22.43 7.88
C LEU A 55 -28.29 23.40 7.08
N ALA A 56 -29.07 24.23 7.78
CA ALA A 56 -30.03 25.17 7.20
C ALA A 56 -31.06 24.53 6.25
N SER A 57 -31.45 23.28 6.52
CA SER A 57 -32.39 22.50 5.70
C SER A 57 -31.93 22.28 4.25
N SER A 58 -30.61 22.26 4.04
CA SER A 58 -30.03 22.02 2.71
C SER A 58 -30.28 20.59 2.23
N SER A 59 -30.67 20.44 0.97
CA SER A 59 -30.74 19.14 0.31
C SER A 59 -29.33 18.66 -0.11
N PRO A 60 -29.11 17.36 -0.34
CA PRO A 60 -27.84 16.85 -0.85
C PRO A 60 -27.44 17.53 -2.17
N HIS A 61 -28.40 17.72 -3.07
CA HIS A 61 -28.20 18.43 -4.34
C HIS A 61 -27.67 19.85 -4.14
N GLN A 62 -28.25 20.60 -3.19
CA GLN A 62 -27.80 21.96 -2.88
C GLN A 62 -26.40 21.98 -2.27
N ARG A 63 -26.08 21.00 -1.40
CA ARG A 63 -24.73 20.88 -0.82
C ARG A 63 -23.67 20.62 -1.88
N MET A 64 -23.95 19.74 -2.85
CA MET A 64 -23.05 19.48 -3.98
C MET A 64 -22.80 20.75 -4.80
N ILE A 65 -23.84 21.54 -5.12
CA ILE A 65 -23.70 22.84 -5.82
C ILE A 65 -22.85 23.81 -5.00
N ASN A 66 -23.10 23.90 -3.69
CA ASN A 66 -22.38 24.81 -2.81
C ASN A 66 -20.90 24.44 -2.68
N ALA A 67 -20.57 23.14 -2.79
CA ALA A 67 -19.18 22.65 -2.87
C ALA A 67 -18.55 22.86 -4.26
N GLY A 68 -19.25 23.51 -5.20
CA GLY A 68 -18.74 23.85 -6.52
C GLY A 68 -19.01 22.80 -7.60
N TYR A 69 -19.80 21.75 -7.32
CA TYR A 69 -20.16 20.78 -8.33
C TYR A 69 -21.16 21.37 -9.33
N SER A 70 -20.87 21.22 -10.62
CA SER A 70 -21.70 21.74 -11.71
C SER A 70 -22.46 20.62 -12.40
N PHE A 71 -23.79 20.61 -12.21
CA PHE A 71 -24.69 19.73 -12.94
C PHE A 71 -24.97 20.30 -14.34
N THR A 72 -24.90 19.49 -15.40
CA THR A 72 -24.96 20.02 -16.78
C THR A 72 -26.17 19.53 -17.60
N GLY A 73 -27.38 19.96 -17.26
CA GLY A 73 -28.68 19.57 -17.87
C GLY A 73 -29.57 18.80 -16.87
N SER A 74 -30.55 18.00 -17.32
CA SER A 74 -31.48 17.29 -16.42
C SER A 74 -30.89 15.96 -15.92
N TYR A 75 -30.17 15.96 -14.78
CA TYR A 75 -29.59 14.74 -14.18
C TYR A 75 -30.10 14.51 -12.77
N ALA A 76 -30.22 13.22 -12.43
CA ALA A 76 -30.44 12.77 -11.07
C ALA A 76 -29.13 12.86 -10.27
N SER A 77 -29.19 13.36 -9.04
CA SER A 77 -28.19 13.17 -7.99
C SER A 77 -28.70 12.13 -7.00
N GLY A 78 -27.80 11.48 -6.26
CA GLY A 78 -28.15 10.54 -5.20
C GLY A 78 -27.28 10.78 -3.97
N GLU A 79 -27.79 10.46 -2.78
CA GLU A 79 -27.01 10.42 -1.56
C GLU A 79 -27.29 9.13 -0.81
N ASN A 80 -26.24 8.49 -0.31
CA ASN A 80 -26.34 7.51 0.75
C ASN A 80 -25.64 8.06 1.99
N ILE A 81 -26.19 7.78 3.17
CA ILE A 81 -25.53 8.01 4.44
C ILE A 81 -25.59 6.73 5.27
N ALA A 82 -24.53 6.43 6.01
CA ALA A 82 -24.49 5.36 6.98
C ALA A 82 -23.56 5.72 8.14
N TRP A 83 -23.82 5.13 9.29
CA TRP A 83 -22.92 5.20 10.44
C TRP A 83 -22.89 3.87 11.18
N ALA A 84 -21.80 3.64 11.92
CA ALA A 84 -21.62 2.49 12.80
C ALA A 84 -20.74 2.90 13.99
N SER A 85 -20.93 2.27 15.15
CA SER A 85 -20.01 2.40 16.28
C SER A 85 -18.67 1.72 15.96
N LEU A 86 -17.55 2.33 16.37
CA LEU A 86 -16.20 1.74 16.23
C LEU A 86 -16.09 0.46 17.07
N GLN A 87 -15.44 -0.58 16.53
CA GLN A 87 -15.37 -1.90 17.18
C GLN A 87 -13.98 -2.31 17.69
N GLY A 88 -12.89 -1.58 17.38
CA GLY A 88 -11.54 -2.01 17.78
C GLY A 88 -10.43 -0.95 17.67
N PRO A 89 -9.21 -1.23 18.17
CA PRO A 89 -8.28 -0.17 18.56
C PRO A 89 -7.43 0.45 17.44
N THR A 90 -7.35 -0.13 16.22
CA THR A 90 -6.50 0.42 15.14
C THR A 90 -6.85 -0.15 13.76
N GLY A 91 -6.93 0.75 12.76
CA GLY A 91 -7.21 0.45 11.35
C GLY A 91 -8.71 0.54 11.06
N LEU A 92 -9.15 1.56 10.32
CA LEU A 92 -10.59 1.77 10.01
C LEU A 92 -11.07 1.00 8.76
N GLN A 93 -10.31 0.00 8.32
CA GLN A 93 -10.65 -0.84 7.17
C GLN A 93 -11.96 -1.60 7.43
N ASP A 94 -12.04 -2.28 8.58
CA ASP A 94 -13.21 -3.05 8.99
C ASP A 94 -14.46 -2.17 9.05
N GLU A 95 -14.35 -0.93 9.55
CA GLU A 95 -15.45 0.03 9.56
C GLU A 95 -15.90 0.41 8.14
N VAL A 96 -14.97 0.63 7.21
CA VAL A 96 -15.29 0.92 5.80
C VAL A 96 -16.04 -0.25 5.17
N GLU A 97 -15.55 -1.47 5.34
CA GLU A 97 -16.19 -2.69 4.81
C GLU A 97 -17.56 -2.96 5.44
N TYR A 98 -17.69 -2.74 6.75
CA TYR A 98 -18.92 -2.92 7.48
C TYR A 98 -19.99 -1.90 7.03
N LEU A 99 -19.63 -0.62 6.92
CA LEU A 99 -20.52 0.42 6.41
C LEU A 99 -20.95 0.12 4.97
N HIS A 100 -20.02 -0.31 4.11
CA HIS A 100 -20.33 -0.69 2.74
C HIS A 100 -21.33 -1.85 2.68
N THR A 101 -21.10 -2.88 3.51
CA THR A 101 -21.98 -4.05 3.61
C THR A 101 -23.40 -3.65 4.03
N ASN A 102 -23.52 -2.78 5.02
CA ASN A 102 -24.82 -2.25 5.47
C ASN A 102 -25.54 -1.45 4.37
N LEU A 103 -24.80 -0.63 3.63
CA LEU A 103 -25.35 0.09 2.47
C LEU A 103 -25.86 -0.88 1.40
N MET A 104 -25.12 -1.94 1.09
CA MET A 104 -25.54 -2.96 0.11
C MET A 104 -26.71 -3.82 0.58
N ASN A 105 -26.93 -3.95 1.89
CA ASN A 105 -28.09 -4.65 2.45
C ASN A 105 -29.37 -3.80 2.48
N SER A 106 -29.27 -2.48 2.29
CA SER A 106 -30.41 -1.58 2.20
C SER A 106 -30.88 -1.41 0.74
N PRO A 107 -32.14 -1.74 0.39
CA PRO A 107 -32.62 -1.65 -0.99
C PRO A 107 -32.46 -0.27 -1.63
N GLY A 108 -32.75 0.80 -0.89
CA GLY A 108 -32.63 2.18 -1.39
C GLY A 108 -31.19 2.59 -1.63
N HIS A 109 -30.29 2.26 -0.70
CA HIS A 109 -28.87 2.61 -0.82
C HIS A 109 -28.18 1.79 -1.92
N LYS A 110 -28.47 0.49 -1.99
CA LYS A 110 -28.03 -0.40 -3.07
C LYS A 110 -28.49 0.10 -4.44
N ALA A 111 -29.72 0.61 -4.55
CA ALA A 111 -30.22 1.17 -5.81
C ALA A 111 -29.37 2.37 -6.27
N ASN A 112 -28.95 3.25 -5.35
CA ASN A 112 -28.03 4.35 -5.68
C ASN A 112 -26.64 3.82 -6.11
N ILE A 113 -26.04 2.90 -5.34
CA ILE A 113 -24.72 2.32 -5.64
C ILE A 113 -24.68 1.68 -7.03
N LEU A 114 -25.75 0.97 -7.42
CA LEU A 114 -25.82 0.24 -8.68
C LEU A 114 -26.43 1.05 -9.84
N ASN A 115 -26.81 2.31 -9.61
CA ASN A 115 -27.44 3.13 -10.64
C ASN A 115 -26.44 3.45 -11.77
N GLY A 116 -26.69 2.90 -12.95
CA GLY A 116 -25.83 3.06 -14.13
C GLY A 116 -25.80 4.47 -14.71
N ASN A 117 -26.70 5.36 -14.27
CA ASN A 117 -26.73 6.76 -14.73
C ASN A 117 -25.68 7.65 -14.05
N TYR A 118 -25.20 7.26 -12.86
CA TYR A 118 -24.12 7.97 -12.18
C TYR A 118 -22.77 7.64 -12.80
N GLN A 119 -21.91 8.66 -12.87
CA GLN A 119 -20.54 8.56 -13.39
C GLN A 119 -19.51 8.97 -12.32
N GLU A 120 -19.92 9.78 -11.36
CA GLU A 120 -19.03 10.39 -10.38
C GLU A 120 -19.57 10.15 -8.97
N ILE A 121 -18.64 10.08 -8.02
CA ILE A 121 -18.93 9.93 -6.60
C ILE A 121 -17.98 10.79 -5.77
N GLY A 122 -18.50 11.37 -4.69
CA GLY A 122 -17.71 11.85 -3.56
C GLY A 122 -18.05 11.03 -2.33
N ILE A 123 -17.06 10.73 -1.50
CA ILE A 123 -17.17 9.86 -0.34
C ILE A 123 -16.58 10.59 0.85
N GLY A 124 -17.41 11.00 1.81
CA GLY A 124 -16.93 11.62 3.04
C GLY A 124 -16.91 10.61 4.17
N PHE A 125 -15.74 10.03 4.45
CA PHE A 125 -15.55 9.08 5.55
C PHE A 125 -14.95 9.80 6.76
N GLN A 126 -15.70 9.87 7.85
CA GLN A 126 -15.31 10.64 9.04
C GLN A 126 -15.53 9.82 10.30
N THR A 127 -14.70 10.08 11.32
CA THR A 127 -14.87 9.48 12.65
C THR A 127 -15.02 10.57 13.70
N GLY A 128 -15.74 10.25 14.78
CA GLY A 128 -15.90 11.16 15.91
C GLY A 128 -16.91 10.67 16.92
N GLY A 129 -17.03 11.40 18.02
CA GLY A 129 -18.06 11.15 19.02
C GLY A 129 -19.45 11.46 18.47
N TYR A 130 -20.36 10.49 18.57
CA TYR A 130 -21.76 10.61 18.17
C TYR A 130 -22.65 9.99 19.25
N LEU A 131 -23.49 10.84 19.86
CA LEU A 131 -24.27 10.51 21.05
C LEU A 131 -23.39 9.98 22.20
N THR A 132 -23.35 8.66 22.39
CA THR A 132 -22.59 7.99 23.46
C THR A 132 -21.51 7.05 22.92
N TRP A 133 -21.30 7.06 21.60
CA TRP A 133 -20.41 6.15 20.88
C TRP A 133 -19.30 6.95 20.19
N ASP A 134 -18.13 6.34 20.05
CA ASP A 134 -17.23 6.71 18.96
C ASP A 134 -17.75 6.02 17.69
N ALA A 135 -17.91 6.78 16.62
CA ALA A 135 -18.58 6.32 15.41
C ALA A 135 -17.78 6.63 14.15
N ALA A 136 -17.93 5.75 13.16
CA ALA A 136 -17.57 6.00 11.77
C ALA A 136 -18.82 6.36 10.98
N PHE A 137 -18.71 7.41 10.17
CA PHE A 137 -19.75 7.90 9.28
C PHE A 137 -19.25 7.84 7.84
N VAL A 138 -20.15 7.52 6.91
CA VAL A 138 -19.92 7.69 5.48
C VAL A 138 -21.09 8.41 4.85
N THR A 139 -20.76 9.42 4.03
CA THR A 139 -21.69 10.05 3.07
C THR A 139 -21.20 9.73 1.66
N GLN A 140 -22.04 9.20 0.79
CA GLN A 140 -21.76 8.97 -0.62
C GLN A 140 -22.63 9.87 -1.48
N ASN A 141 -22.03 10.82 -2.18
CA ASN A 141 -22.71 11.74 -3.09
C ASN A 141 -22.50 11.30 -4.52
N PHE A 142 -23.57 10.88 -5.20
CA PHE A 142 -23.54 10.37 -6.56
C PHE A 142 -24.06 11.42 -7.54
N ALA A 143 -23.34 11.61 -8.65
CA ALA A 143 -23.74 12.57 -9.67
C ALA A 143 -23.16 12.26 -11.06
N ARG A 144 -23.42 13.20 -11.98
CA ARG A 144 -22.89 13.22 -13.35
C ARG A 144 -22.79 14.67 -13.84
N SER A 145 -21.61 15.09 -14.29
CA SER A 145 -21.31 16.48 -14.68
C SER A 145 -21.31 16.70 -16.20
N GLY A 146 -21.73 15.72 -17.00
CA GLY A 146 -21.74 15.86 -18.46
C GLY A 146 -21.87 14.56 -19.25
N THR A 147 -21.53 14.64 -20.54
CA THR A 147 -21.57 13.51 -21.48
C THR A 147 -20.23 12.81 -21.64
N LYS A 148 -19.14 13.39 -21.12
CA LYS A 148 -17.81 12.78 -21.18
C LYS A 148 -17.75 11.54 -20.30
N ALA A 149 -17.02 10.55 -20.77
CA ALA A 149 -16.65 9.39 -19.97
C ALA A 149 -15.28 9.62 -19.33
N PHE A 150 -15.05 8.96 -18.21
CA PHE A 150 -13.80 9.02 -17.48
C PHE A 150 -13.02 7.72 -17.63
N LEU A 151 -11.73 7.83 -17.91
CA LEU A 151 -10.78 6.80 -17.53
C LEU A 151 -10.45 7.00 -16.05
N THR A 152 -10.67 5.99 -15.24
CA THR A 152 -10.44 6.02 -13.79
C THR A 152 -9.68 4.78 -13.37
N GLY A 153 -9.06 4.79 -12.20
CA GLY A 153 -8.42 3.59 -11.66
C GLY A 153 -7.62 3.91 -10.41
N VAL A 154 -6.95 2.89 -9.91
CA VAL A 154 -5.99 2.99 -8.81
C VAL A 154 -4.64 2.44 -9.24
N THR A 155 -3.58 3.07 -8.77
CA THR A 155 -2.22 2.52 -8.86
C THR A 155 -1.81 2.03 -7.48
N MET A 156 -1.43 0.76 -7.36
CA MET A 156 -1.19 0.12 -6.06
C MET A 156 -0.04 -0.89 -6.09
N ASP A 157 0.57 -1.10 -4.92
CA ASP A 157 1.50 -2.18 -4.58
C ASP A 157 0.70 -3.21 -3.76
N ASP A 158 0.28 -4.29 -4.42
CA ASP A 158 -0.61 -5.32 -3.87
C ASP A 158 0.20 -6.25 -2.96
N LYS A 159 0.02 -6.09 -1.65
CA LYS A 159 0.87 -6.72 -0.63
C LYS A 159 0.44 -8.14 -0.32
N ASP A 160 -0.84 -8.45 -0.50
CA ASP A 160 -1.42 -9.72 -0.12
C ASP A 160 -1.74 -10.64 -1.33
N GLY A 161 -1.71 -10.07 -2.54
CA GLY A 161 -1.87 -10.75 -3.82
C GLY A 161 -3.33 -10.94 -4.25
N ASP A 162 -4.29 -10.27 -3.61
CA ASP A 162 -5.72 -10.39 -3.92
C ASP A 162 -6.16 -9.54 -5.12
N ARG A 163 -5.28 -8.66 -5.60
CA ARG A 163 -5.47 -7.73 -6.73
C ARG A 163 -6.63 -6.76 -6.52
N PHE A 164 -6.95 -6.48 -5.27
CA PHE A 164 -7.88 -5.47 -4.80
C PHE A 164 -7.10 -4.42 -4.00
N TYR A 165 -7.70 -3.26 -3.79
CA TYR A 165 -7.02 -2.19 -3.07
C TYR A 165 -7.27 -2.34 -1.58
N ASP A 166 -6.20 -2.37 -0.80
CA ASP A 166 -6.23 -2.17 0.64
C ASP A 166 -5.63 -0.83 1.07
N ILE A 167 -5.94 -0.45 2.30
CA ILE A 167 -5.34 0.73 2.91
C ILE A 167 -3.82 0.53 2.97
N ASP A 168 -3.10 1.62 2.66
CA ASP A 168 -1.62 1.68 2.58
C ASP A 168 -0.98 0.99 1.36
N GLU A 169 -1.76 0.56 0.36
CA GLU A 169 -1.23 0.03 -0.91
C GLU A 169 -1.14 1.09 -2.03
N GLY A 170 -1.80 2.23 -1.83
CA GLY A 170 -1.89 3.29 -2.83
C GLY A 170 -0.53 3.91 -3.21
N LEU A 171 -0.29 4.01 -4.51
CA LEU A 171 0.93 4.61 -5.07
C LEU A 171 0.67 6.03 -5.58
N GLY A 172 1.05 7.03 -4.78
CA GLY A 172 0.92 8.43 -5.16
C GLY A 172 2.01 8.96 -6.09
N GLY A 173 1.71 10.03 -6.82
CA GLY A 173 2.69 10.75 -7.63
C GLY A 173 3.04 10.10 -8.98
N ILE A 174 2.30 9.07 -9.39
CA ILE A 174 2.45 8.46 -10.72
C ILE A 174 1.72 9.33 -11.74
N THR A 175 2.42 9.74 -12.79
CA THR A 175 1.85 10.46 -13.92
C THR A 175 1.16 9.48 -14.87
N VAL A 176 -0.14 9.68 -15.07
CA VAL A 176 -0.95 8.91 -16.03
C VAL A 176 -1.17 9.76 -17.28
N THR A 177 -0.63 9.31 -18.40
CA THR A 177 -0.73 9.99 -19.70
C THR A 177 -1.53 9.15 -20.68
N ALA A 178 -2.66 9.67 -21.17
CA ALA A 178 -3.41 9.07 -22.26
C ALA A 178 -3.14 9.83 -23.58
N VAL A 179 -2.70 9.11 -24.61
CA VAL A 179 -2.47 9.65 -25.96
C VAL A 179 -3.46 9.01 -26.93
N SER A 180 -4.28 9.82 -27.60
CA SER A 180 -5.23 9.34 -28.61
C SER A 180 -4.50 8.89 -29.89
N SER A 181 -5.19 8.16 -30.76
CA SER A 181 -4.70 7.83 -32.11
C SER A 181 -4.37 9.06 -32.98
N THR A 182 -4.94 10.22 -32.66
CA THR A 182 -4.65 11.51 -33.32
C THR A 182 -3.48 12.28 -32.70
N GLY A 183 -2.85 11.73 -31.65
CA GLY A 183 -1.74 12.36 -30.93
C GLY A 183 -2.16 13.35 -29.84
N ALA A 184 -3.46 13.50 -29.56
CA ALA A 184 -3.92 14.36 -28.47
C ALA A 184 -3.54 13.75 -27.11
N LYS A 185 -2.87 14.53 -26.27
CA LYS A 185 -2.32 14.09 -24.98
C LYS A 185 -3.15 14.65 -23.82
N TYR A 186 -3.51 13.78 -22.89
CA TYR A 186 -4.22 14.09 -21.65
C TYR A 186 -3.40 13.53 -20.48
N THR A 187 -3.27 14.29 -19.40
CA THR A 187 -2.39 13.89 -18.29
C THR A 187 -3.04 14.21 -16.95
N THR A 188 -2.89 13.28 -16.01
CA THR A 188 -3.23 13.46 -14.58
C THR A 188 -2.12 12.84 -13.73
N THR A 189 -2.20 13.01 -12.41
CA THR A 189 -1.30 12.39 -11.44
C THR A 189 -2.13 11.66 -10.40
N THR A 190 -1.68 10.49 -9.97
CA THR A 190 -2.33 9.71 -8.92
C THR A 190 -2.27 10.46 -7.60
N GLY A 191 -3.37 10.39 -6.85
CA GLY A 191 -3.41 10.90 -5.48
C GLY A 191 -2.60 10.05 -4.52
N SER A 192 -2.44 10.50 -3.27
CA SER A 192 -1.69 9.76 -2.23
C SER A 192 -2.22 8.33 -2.02
N ALA A 193 -3.54 8.13 -2.12
CA ALA A 193 -4.19 6.81 -2.09
C ALA A 193 -4.11 6.02 -3.42
N GLY A 194 -3.39 6.50 -4.43
CA GLY A 194 -3.21 5.84 -5.73
C GLY A 194 -4.33 6.11 -6.76
N GLY A 195 -5.47 6.65 -6.34
CA GLY A 195 -6.60 6.94 -7.23
C GLY A 195 -6.29 8.01 -8.28
N TYR A 196 -6.84 7.85 -9.48
CA TYR A 196 -6.74 8.85 -10.55
C TYR A 196 -7.97 8.88 -11.45
N ASN A 197 -8.15 9.99 -12.17
CA ASN A 197 -9.16 10.09 -13.23
C ASN A 197 -8.77 11.07 -14.36
N LEU A 198 -9.32 10.81 -15.55
CA LEU A 198 -9.17 11.61 -16.76
C LEU A 198 -10.50 11.63 -17.55
N ALA A 199 -11.06 12.83 -17.75
CA ALA A 199 -12.17 13.00 -18.67
C ALA A 199 -11.66 12.90 -20.12
N LEU A 200 -12.10 11.87 -20.85
CA LEU A 200 -11.65 11.59 -22.22
C LEU A 200 -12.85 11.58 -23.18
N ALA A 201 -12.60 12.01 -24.43
CA ALA A 201 -13.55 11.81 -25.51
C ALA A 201 -13.53 10.34 -25.97
N ALA A 202 -14.60 9.88 -26.62
CA ALA A 202 -14.63 8.53 -27.17
C ALA A 202 -13.49 8.31 -28.18
N GLY A 203 -12.81 7.17 -28.07
CA GLY A 203 -11.64 6.86 -28.90
C GLY A 203 -10.72 5.82 -28.28
N ALA A 204 -9.71 5.39 -29.06
CA ALA A 204 -8.65 4.51 -28.59
C ALA A 204 -7.46 5.34 -28.07
N TYR A 205 -6.91 4.93 -26.94
CA TYR A 205 -5.82 5.61 -26.25
C TYR A 205 -4.71 4.63 -25.86
N THR A 206 -3.49 5.08 -26.06
CA THR A 206 -2.31 4.52 -25.39
C THR A 206 -2.13 5.24 -24.06
N VAL A 207 -2.25 4.50 -22.96
CA VAL A 207 -2.12 5.03 -21.60
C VAL A 207 -0.78 4.59 -21.03
N THR A 208 0.07 5.56 -20.68
CA THR A 208 1.36 5.33 -20.05
C THR A 208 1.32 5.83 -18.60
N PHE A 209 1.62 4.94 -17.68
CA PHE A 209 1.90 5.23 -16.27
C PHE A 209 3.40 5.42 -16.13
N SER A 210 3.85 6.50 -15.50
CA SER A 210 5.27 6.84 -15.39
C SER A 210 5.55 7.72 -14.17
N GLY A 211 6.81 7.78 -13.74
CA GLY A 211 7.19 8.53 -12.54
C GLY A 211 6.97 7.71 -11.26
N GLY A 212 6.98 8.38 -10.10
CA GLY A 212 6.83 7.70 -8.80
C GLY A 212 7.94 6.72 -8.42
N GLY A 213 9.06 6.70 -9.16
CA GLY A 213 10.12 5.69 -8.97
C GLY A 213 9.84 4.36 -9.67
N TYR A 214 8.83 4.28 -10.53
CA TYR A 214 8.43 3.05 -11.22
C TYR A 214 8.79 3.04 -12.71
N ALA A 215 8.99 1.83 -13.26
CA ALA A 215 9.24 1.64 -14.68
C ALA A 215 7.98 2.05 -15.47
N PRO A 216 8.11 2.76 -16.60
CA PRO A 216 6.94 3.14 -17.37
C PRO A 216 6.16 1.91 -17.86
N VAL A 217 4.87 1.84 -17.52
CA VAL A 217 3.96 0.79 -17.98
C VAL A 217 2.99 1.39 -18.98
N THR A 218 2.86 0.77 -20.16
CA THR A 218 1.93 1.22 -21.20
C THR A 218 0.83 0.20 -21.43
N LYS A 219 -0.42 0.67 -21.47
CA LYS A 219 -1.63 -0.12 -21.70
C LYS A 219 -2.48 0.52 -22.81
N GLN A 220 -3.26 -0.26 -23.52
CA GLN A 220 -4.23 0.24 -24.49
C GLN A 220 -5.63 0.26 -23.86
N VAL A 221 -6.40 1.31 -24.12
CA VAL A 221 -7.79 1.40 -23.65
C VAL A 221 -8.67 2.06 -24.72
N THR A 222 -9.93 1.63 -24.81
CA THR A 222 -10.94 2.27 -25.65
C THR A 222 -11.97 2.92 -24.75
N ILE A 223 -12.17 4.22 -24.92
CA ILE A 223 -13.19 5.00 -24.22
C ILE A 223 -14.42 5.11 -25.11
N GLY A 224 -15.59 4.78 -24.57
CA GLY A 224 -16.88 4.93 -25.22
C GLY A 224 -17.71 6.04 -24.55
N THR A 225 -18.98 5.75 -24.30
CA THR A 225 -19.91 6.63 -23.57
C THR A 225 -19.95 6.36 -22.06
N ALA A 226 -19.37 5.25 -21.62
CA ALA A 226 -19.28 4.83 -20.23
C ALA A 226 -17.86 4.98 -19.71
N ASN A 227 -17.74 5.22 -18.40
CA ASN A 227 -16.46 5.21 -17.71
C ASN A 227 -15.75 3.85 -17.87
N VAL A 228 -14.42 3.88 -17.82
CA VAL A 228 -13.58 2.70 -17.90
C VAL A 228 -12.61 2.70 -16.74
N LYS A 229 -12.50 1.55 -16.05
CA LYS A 229 -11.52 1.33 -14.99
C LYS A 229 -10.26 0.71 -15.56
N LEU A 230 -9.10 1.24 -15.21
CA LEU A 230 -7.80 0.71 -15.61
C LEU A 230 -6.84 0.83 -14.44
N ASP A 231 -6.52 -0.27 -13.77
CA ASP A 231 -5.60 -0.21 -12.63
C ASP A 231 -4.16 -0.44 -13.08
N LEU A 232 -3.21 0.06 -12.29
CA LEU A 232 -1.81 -0.36 -12.33
C LEU A 232 -1.51 -1.07 -11.02
N ILE A 233 -1.27 -2.38 -11.11
CA ILE A 233 -1.02 -3.24 -9.96
C ILE A 233 0.42 -3.74 -10.09
N ASP A 234 1.18 -3.68 -9.01
CA ASP A 234 2.58 -4.11 -8.89
C ASP A 234 3.49 -3.56 -9.99
N PRO A 235 3.52 -2.22 -10.20
CA PRO A 235 4.48 -1.67 -11.13
C PRO A 235 5.89 -1.98 -10.64
N THR A 236 6.70 -2.59 -11.50
CA THR A 236 8.11 -2.84 -11.18
C THR A 236 8.82 -1.50 -10.97
N GLY A 237 9.65 -1.41 -9.93
CA GLY A 237 10.54 -0.28 -9.71
C GLY A 237 11.26 0.10 -11.01
N GLY A 238 11.28 1.39 -11.30
CA GLY A 238 12.03 1.92 -12.42
C GLY A 238 13.50 1.65 -12.15
N THR A 239 14.27 1.29 -13.17
CA THR A 239 15.73 1.25 -13.10
C THR A 239 16.31 2.66 -12.92
N THR A 240 15.95 3.35 -11.84
CA THR A 240 16.72 4.46 -11.31
C THR A 240 17.74 3.84 -10.37
N THR A 241 18.91 3.52 -10.90
CA THR A 241 20.11 3.35 -10.08
C THR A 241 20.29 4.65 -9.31
N SER A 242 19.80 4.72 -8.06
CA SER A 242 20.18 5.80 -7.15
C SER A 242 21.65 5.59 -6.83
N SER A 243 22.51 6.15 -7.68
CA SER A 243 23.96 6.02 -7.58
C SER A 243 24.56 6.90 -6.47
N THR A 244 23.75 7.78 -5.88
CA THR A 244 24.14 8.56 -4.71
C THR A 244 23.76 7.80 -3.44
N PRO A 245 24.75 7.41 -2.61
CA PRO A 245 24.46 6.79 -1.33
C PRO A 245 23.61 7.72 -0.44
N ILE A 246 22.65 7.15 0.28
CA ILE A 246 21.96 7.80 1.40
C ILE A 246 22.91 7.67 2.59
N ILE A 247 23.38 8.80 3.13
CA ILE A 247 24.41 8.82 4.18
C ILE A 247 23.85 9.54 5.40
N GLY A 248 23.92 8.86 6.54
CA GLY A 248 23.61 9.39 7.86
C GLY A 248 24.74 10.25 8.44
N THR A 249 24.84 10.23 9.75
CA THR A 249 25.71 11.08 10.57
C THR A 249 26.33 10.23 11.67
N ALA A 250 27.17 10.81 12.53
CA ALA A 250 27.68 10.11 13.72
C ALA A 250 26.65 10.01 14.87
N THR A 251 25.37 10.23 14.60
CA THR A 251 24.27 10.17 15.59
C THR A 251 23.15 9.29 15.06
N ALA A 252 22.31 8.78 15.97
CA ALA A 252 21.17 7.93 15.61
C ALA A 252 20.29 8.54 14.52
N ASN A 253 20.07 7.77 13.45
CA ASN A 253 19.33 8.15 12.26
C ASN A 253 18.23 7.14 11.94
N SER A 254 17.23 7.60 11.19
CA SER A 254 16.23 6.75 10.56
C SER A 254 16.27 7.05 9.06
N LEU A 255 16.86 6.14 8.28
CA LEU A 255 17.11 6.31 6.86
C LEU A 255 16.30 5.29 6.08
N SER A 256 15.62 5.76 5.04
CA SER A 256 14.81 4.92 4.16
C SER A 256 15.24 5.11 2.73
N GLY A 257 15.39 3.99 2.03
CA GLY A 257 15.55 3.92 0.60
C GLY A 257 14.25 4.18 -0.15
N THR A 258 14.24 3.67 -1.37
CA THR A 258 13.21 3.83 -2.39
C THR A 258 12.94 2.45 -2.97
N ALA A 259 11.98 2.31 -3.88
CA ALA A 259 11.74 1.03 -4.56
C ALA A 259 12.84 0.60 -5.57
N ALA A 260 14.03 1.20 -5.50
CA ALA A 260 15.15 0.91 -6.39
C ALA A 260 16.39 0.55 -5.58
N ALA A 261 17.34 -0.17 -6.21
CA ALA A 261 18.62 -0.51 -5.59
C ALA A 261 19.33 0.74 -5.03
N ASN A 262 19.56 0.72 -3.72
CA ASN A 262 20.11 1.81 -2.94
C ASN A 262 21.38 1.38 -2.21
N THR A 263 22.19 2.37 -1.84
CA THR A 263 23.26 2.20 -0.86
C THR A 263 22.98 3.14 0.29
N ILE A 264 22.72 2.59 1.48
CA ILE A 264 22.37 3.34 2.69
C ILE A 264 23.47 3.11 3.72
N LYS A 265 23.98 4.19 4.32
CA LYS A 265 25.04 4.15 5.33
C LYS A 265 24.63 4.93 6.58
N GLY A 266 24.50 4.28 7.72
CA GLY A 266 24.20 4.91 9.01
C GLY A 266 25.35 5.76 9.55
N LEU A 267 26.58 5.23 9.43
CA LEU A 267 27.84 5.76 9.95
C LEU A 267 28.03 5.52 11.45
N GLY A 268 27.43 6.33 12.32
CA GLY A 268 27.62 6.15 13.75
C GLY A 268 26.39 6.52 14.56
N GLY A 269 26.25 5.91 15.73
CA GLY A 269 25.01 6.01 16.52
C GLY A 269 24.14 4.78 16.26
N ASN A 270 22.98 4.71 16.92
CA ASN A 270 22.08 3.57 16.80
C ASN A 270 21.04 3.86 15.71
N ASP A 271 21.25 3.30 14.54
CA ASP A 271 20.53 3.65 13.32
C ASP A 271 19.40 2.67 13.00
N LYS A 272 18.42 3.15 12.24
CA LYS A 272 17.39 2.34 11.60
C LYS A 272 17.44 2.55 10.10
N LEU A 273 17.79 1.51 9.37
CA LEU A 273 17.96 1.54 7.91
C LEU A 273 16.90 0.64 7.26
N TYR A 274 16.18 1.19 6.29
CA TYR A 274 15.13 0.50 5.53
C TYR A 274 15.44 0.54 4.03
N GLY A 275 15.63 -0.61 3.39
CA GLY A 275 15.92 -0.72 1.96
C GLY A 275 14.74 -0.34 1.08
N LYS A 276 13.56 -0.88 1.40
CA LYS A 276 12.34 -0.88 0.59
C LYS A 276 12.43 -1.93 -0.52
N ALA A 277 11.87 -1.66 -1.70
CA ALA A 277 11.99 -2.61 -2.79
C ALA A 277 13.32 -2.39 -3.51
N GLY A 278 13.92 -3.43 -4.08
CA GLY A 278 15.17 -3.33 -4.82
C GLY A 278 16.23 -4.27 -4.27
N ASN A 279 17.43 -4.23 -4.87
CA ASN A 279 18.57 -4.99 -4.36
C ASN A 279 19.53 -4.02 -3.67
N ASP A 280 19.37 -3.87 -2.37
CA ASP A 280 19.97 -2.81 -1.58
C ASP A 280 21.28 -3.22 -0.92
N LYS A 281 22.04 -2.20 -0.52
CA LYS A 281 23.21 -2.33 0.34
C LYS A 281 23.04 -1.44 1.57
N LEU A 282 22.86 -2.02 2.73
CA LEU A 282 22.69 -1.32 4.00
C LEU A 282 23.94 -1.52 4.85
N TYR A 283 24.53 -0.43 5.32
CA TYR A 283 25.69 -0.40 6.20
C TYR A 283 25.32 0.31 7.50
N GLY A 284 25.24 -0.42 8.62
CA GLY A 284 24.90 0.11 9.94
C GLY A 284 25.95 1.13 10.40
N GLY A 285 27.19 0.66 10.53
CA GLY A 285 28.31 1.49 10.96
C GLY A 285 28.69 1.16 12.39
N THR A 286 28.97 2.17 13.21
CA THR A 286 29.24 1.96 14.64
C THR A 286 27.99 2.22 15.46
N GLY A 287 27.49 1.24 16.20
CA GLY A 287 26.26 1.44 16.96
C GLY A 287 25.54 0.16 17.33
N SER A 288 24.27 0.26 17.66
CA SER A 288 23.38 -0.90 17.73
C SER A 288 22.24 -0.64 16.77
N ASP A 289 22.39 -1.18 15.57
CA ASP A 289 21.63 -0.78 14.41
C ASP A 289 20.50 -1.76 14.10
N GLY A 290 19.45 -1.27 13.45
CA GLY A 290 18.37 -2.06 12.89
C GLY A 290 18.35 -1.93 11.38
N LEU A 291 18.67 -3.00 10.67
CA LEU A 291 18.71 -3.05 9.21
C LEU A 291 17.57 -3.93 8.70
N VAL A 292 16.73 -3.38 7.82
CA VAL A 292 15.62 -4.08 7.17
C VAL A 292 15.74 -3.94 5.65
N GLY A 293 15.92 -5.06 4.95
CA GLY A 293 15.99 -5.11 3.48
C GLY A 293 14.67 -4.73 2.82
N ASP A 294 13.57 -5.31 3.32
CA ASP A 294 12.22 -5.28 2.75
C ASP A 294 12.08 -6.25 1.55
N THR A 295 12.00 -5.80 0.29
CA THR A 295 11.78 -6.73 -0.85
C THR A 295 12.91 -6.68 -1.86
N GLY A 296 13.45 -7.85 -2.21
CA GLY A 296 14.51 -7.99 -3.21
C GLY A 296 15.73 -8.72 -2.64
N ASN A 297 16.84 -8.79 -3.37
CA ASN A 297 18.02 -9.53 -2.94
C ASN A 297 19.07 -8.57 -2.37
N ASP A 298 19.04 -8.41 -1.05
CA ASP A 298 19.75 -7.36 -0.34
C ASP A 298 21.09 -7.83 0.24
N ARG A 299 21.90 -6.82 0.60
CA ARG A 299 23.15 -7.00 1.34
C ARG A 299 23.14 -6.11 2.57
N LEU A 300 23.02 -6.72 3.74
CA LEU A 300 22.99 -6.02 5.01
C LEU A 300 24.31 -6.26 5.76
N TYR A 301 24.95 -5.17 6.19
CA TYR A 301 26.19 -5.16 6.95
C TYR A 301 25.95 -4.39 8.26
N GLY A 302 25.90 -5.07 9.41
CA GLY A 302 25.77 -4.42 10.72
C GLY A 302 27.02 -3.60 11.07
N GLU A 303 28.18 -4.17 10.75
CA GLU A 303 29.52 -3.61 10.99
C GLU A 303 29.93 -3.67 12.47
N SER A 304 29.79 -2.62 13.27
CA SER A 304 30.29 -2.62 14.66
C SER A 304 29.18 -2.39 15.67
N GLY A 305 28.85 -3.42 16.44
CA GLY A 305 28.14 -3.34 17.70
C GLY A 305 27.08 -4.42 17.84
N LYS A 306 25.85 -4.07 18.24
CA LYS A 306 24.83 -5.11 18.50
C LYS A 306 23.64 -4.89 17.58
N ASP A 307 23.69 -5.56 16.44
CA ASP A 307 22.85 -5.21 15.31
C ASP A 307 21.71 -6.21 15.15
N ARG A 308 20.62 -5.72 14.57
CA ARG A 308 19.46 -6.52 14.18
C ARG A 308 19.31 -6.45 12.67
N LEU A 309 19.54 -7.56 12.00
CA LEU A 309 19.48 -7.65 10.54
C LEU A 309 18.25 -8.47 10.15
N ASN A 310 17.40 -7.93 9.28
CA ASN A 310 16.24 -8.59 8.72
C ASN A 310 16.23 -8.40 7.20
N GLY A 311 16.60 -9.43 6.44
CA GLY A 311 16.52 -9.41 4.98
C GLY A 311 15.09 -9.19 4.47
N SER A 312 14.10 -9.74 5.19
CA SER A 312 12.70 -9.82 4.75
C SER A 312 12.61 -10.68 3.49
N SER A 313 11.85 -10.33 2.45
CA SER A 313 11.62 -11.26 1.34
C SER A 313 12.69 -11.14 0.26
N GLY A 314 13.32 -12.26 -0.09
CA GLY A 314 14.38 -12.24 -1.08
C GLY A 314 15.30 -13.43 -0.96
N ASN A 315 16.49 -13.30 -1.54
CA ASN A 315 17.63 -14.15 -1.23
C ASN A 315 18.77 -13.23 -0.81
N ASP A 316 18.88 -13.01 0.49
CA ASP A 316 19.68 -11.96 1.08
C ASP A 316 21.04 -12.44 1.56
N ILE A 317 21.96 -11.49 1.69
CA ILE A 317 23.27 -11.72 2.30
C ILE A 317 23.40 -10.81 3.51
N LEU A 318 23.49 -11.41 4.68
CA LEU A 318 23.56 -10.75 5.98
C LEU A 318 24.97 -10.94 6.56
N THR A 319 25.55 -9.86 7.07
CA THR A 319 26.86 -9.84 7.72
C THR A 319 26.70 -9.03 9.01
N GLY A 320 26.80 -9.69 10.16
CA GLY A 320 26.60 -9.02 11.46
C GLY A 320 27.73 -8.05 11.76
N GLY A 321 28.96 -8.52 11.57
CA GLY A 321 30.18 -7.82 11.91
C GLY A 321 30.64 -8.16 13.32
N SER A 322 31.14 -7.16 14.05
CA SER A 322 31.63 -7.36 15.40
C SER A 322 30.55 -7.07 16.43
N GLY A 323 30.42 -7.96 17.41
CA GLY A 323 29.55 -7.80 18.56
C GLY A 323 28.54 -8.94 18.59
N ALA A 324 27.37 -8.73 19.19
CA ALA A 324 26.40 -9.81 19.41
C ALA A 324 25.12 -9.51 18.63
N ASP A 325 25.00 -10.15 17.47
CA ASP A 325 24.04 -9.77 16.46
C ASP A 325 22.83 -10.71 16.43
N SER A 326 21.72 -10.19 15.90
CA SER A 326 20.48 -10.93 15.77
C SER A 326 20.01 -10.90 14.31
N PHE A 327 20.04 -12.06 13.67
CA PHE A 327 19.55 -12.26 12.30
C PHE A 327 18.11 -12.72 12.35
N ARG A 328 17.18 -11.84 11.98
CA ARG A 328 15.74 -12.08 12.10
C ARG A 328 15.15 -12.55 10.79
N PHE A 329 14.34 -13.61 10.86
CA PHE A 329 13.60 -14.16 9.73
C PHE A 329 12.13 -14.30 10.13
N THR A 330 11.23 -13.67 9.37
CA THR A 330 9.78 -13.73 9.59
C THR A 330 9.03 -13.80 8.28
N GLY A 331 7.96 -14.59 8.20
CA GLY A 331 7.13 -14.66 7.00
C GLY A 331 7.83 -15.40 5.85
N LYS A 332 7.93 -14.76 4.68
CA LYS A 332 8.52 -15.33 3.45
C LYS A 332 9.95 -14.80 3.22
N TRP A 333 10.93 -15.27 3.99
CA TRP A 333 12.32 -14.86 3.88
C TRP A 333 13.12 -15.46 2.71
N GLY A 334 12.67 -16.56 2.10
CA GLY A 334 13.36 -17.13 0.93
C GLY A 334 14.64 -17.91 1.25
N ALA A 335 15.73 -17.66 0.53
CA ALA A 335 16.98 -18.42 0.63
C ALA A 335 18.19 -17.52 0.93
N ASP A 336 18.41 -17.29 2.22
CA ASP A 336 19.36 -16.28 2.72
C ASP A 336 20.70 -16.87 3.16
N LYS A 337 21.71 -16.01 3.24
CA LYS A 337 23.06 -16.34 3.68
C LYS A 337 23.52 -15.42 4.79
N ILE A 338 24.06 -15.99 5.87
CA ILE A 338 24.78 -15.26 6.91
C ILE A 338 26.27 -15.56 6.74
N THR A 339 27.08 -14.53 6.55
CA THR A 339 28.48 -14.70 6.10
C THR A 339 29.49 -14.85 7.24
N ASP A 340 29.13 -14.45 8.46
CA ASP A 340 30.05 -14.32 9.59
C ASP A 340 29.45 -14.76 10.94
N PHE A 341 28.46 -15.67 10.90
CA PHE A 341 27.78 -16.14 12.11
C PHE A 341 28.77 -16.70 13.15
N THR A 342 28.79 -16.07 14.33
CA THR A 342 29.65 -16.44 15.46
C THR A 342 28.85 -17.19 16.52
N ASN A 343 29.06 -18.51 16.61
CA ASN A 343 28.42 -19.37 17.62
C ASN A 343 28.67 -18.86 19.05
N GLY A 344 27.60 -18.84 19.86
CA GLY A 344 27.62 -18.43 21.25
C GLY A 344 27.64 -16.91 21.45
N VAL A 345 27.67 -16.15 20.35
CA VAL A 345 27.65 -14.69 20.35
C VAL A 345 26.40 -14.21 19.61
N ASP A 346 26.22 -14.67 18.37
CA ASP A 346 25.11 -14.28 17.51
C ASP A 346 23.89 -15.17 17.69
N ARG A 347 22.73 -14.67 17.24
CA ARG A 347 21.45 -15.35 17.36
C ARG A 347 20.65 -15.31 16.06
N ILE A 348 19.98 -16.41 15.78
CA ILE A 348 18.98 -16.52 14.70
C ILE A 348 17.60 -16.35 15.34
N ASP A 349 16.91 -15.28 14.98
CA ASP A 349 15.60 -14.93 15.52
C ASP A 349 14.48 -15.41 14.59
N LEU A 350 13.80 -16.49 15.00
CA LEU A 350 12.66 -17.10 14.29
C LEU A 350 11.32 -16.83 14.99
N ARG A 351 11.29 -15.89 15.96
CA ARG A 351 10.06 -15.54 16.68
C ARG A 351 8.98 -15.05 15.71
N GLY A 352 7.76 -15.54 15.93
CA GLY A 352 6.59 -15.18 15.11
C GLY A 352 6.30 -16.12 13.94
N ASN A 353 7.12 -17.17 13.72
CA ASN A 353 6.88 -18.16 12.66
C ASN A 353 6.14 -19.42 13.14
N GLY A 354 5.83 -19.52 14.43
CA GLY A 354 5.25 -20.74 15.01
C GLY A 354 6.17 -21.97 14.94
N LEU A 355 7.48 -21.74 14.82
CA LEU A 355 8.50 -22.79 14.75
C LEU A 355 9.08 -23.08 16.12
N SER A 356 9.65 -24.28 16.24
CA SER A 356 10.47 -24.75 17.35
C SER A 356 11.75 -25.38 16.80
N PHE A 357 12.76 -25.55 17.66
CA PHE A 357 14.04 -26.14 17.25
C PHE A 357 13.91 -27.53 16.61
N ARG A 358 12.89 -28.30 17.00
CA ARG A 358 12.64 -29.66 16.48
C ARG A 358 12.09 -29.68 15.06
N GLU A 359 11.55 -28.57 14.59
CA GLU A 359 10.98 -28.44 13.24
C GLU A 359 12.04 -27.97 12.22
N LEU A 360 13.24 -27.61 12.69
CA LEU A 360 14.34 -27.21 11.83
C LEU A 360 15.07 -28.44 11.27
N SER A 361 15.31 -28.44 9.97
CA SER A 361 16.29 -29.33 9.36
C SER A 361 17.63 -28.61 9.29
N ILE A 362 18.61 -29.10 10.05
CA ILE A 362 19.95 -28.49 10.16
C ILE A 362 20.96 -29.52 9.66
N ALA A 363 21.67 -29.22 8.58
CA ALA A 363 22.65 -30.12 7.99
C ALA A 363 23.86 -29.37 7.44
N GLN A 364 25.01 -30.04 7.38
CA GLN A 364 26.15 -29.53 6.63
C GLN A 364 25.84 -29.60 5.13
N GLY A 365 26.22 -28.58 4.37
CA GLY A 365 25.96 -28.49 2.94
C GLY A 365 26.82 -27.44 2.24
N HIS A 366 26.38 -27.10 1.03
CA HIS A 366 27.03 -26.17 0.10
C HIS A 366 26.13 -24.95 -0.13
N GLY A 367 26.22 -23.94 0.72
CA GLY A 367 25.37 -22.75 0.70
C GLY A 367 25.88 -21.68 -0.27
N ASP A 368 27.19 -21.58 -0.47
CA ASP A 368 27.80 -20.59 -1.37
C ASP A 368 28.16 -21.11 -2.77
N SER A 369 28.01 -22.41 -3.01
CA SER A 369 28.37 -23.10 -4.27
C SER A 369 29.87 -23.07 -4.62
N ASP A 370 30.76 -22.90 -3.63
CA ASP A 370 32.21 -22.95 -3.84
C ASP A 370 32.77 -24.39 -4.04
N GLY A 371 31.89 -25.40 -3.88
CA GLY A 371 32.21 -26.81 -4.02
C GLY A 371 32.63 -27.51 -2.72
N ARG A 372 32.59 -26.82 -1.57
CA ARG A 372 32.96 -27.34 -0.24
C ARG A 372 31.75 -27.41 0.69
N ALA A 373 31.66 -28.52 1.42
CA ALA A 373 30.54 -28.78 2.31
C ALA A 373 30.86 -28.21 3.70
N ASP A 374 31.16 -26.93 3.79
CA ASP A 374 31.60 -26.21 4.99
C ASP A 374 30.58 -25.18 5.48
N ASP A 375 29.36 -25.19 4.92
CA ASP A 375 28.24 -24.35 5.35
C ASP A 375 27.19 -25.14 6.14
N VAL A 376 26.48 -24.48 7.06
CA VAL A 376 25.28 -25.04 7.69
C VAL A 376 24.05 -24.58 6.93
N ILE A 377 23.23 -25.52 6.47
CA ILE A 377 21.93 -25.23 5.85
C ILE A 377 20.83 -25.54 6.86
N ILE A 378 20.09 -24.50 7.25
CA ILE A 378 18.92 -24.57 8.10
C ILE A 378 17.70 -24.43 7.19
N LYS A 379 16.75 -25.37 7.25
CA LYS A 379 15.51 -25.33 6.47
C LYS A 379 14.28 -25.42 7.36
N ALA A 380 13.28 -24.59 7.04
CA ALA A 380 11.95 -24.63 7.63
C ALA A 380 10.94 -24.07 6.63
N ASN A 381 9.73 -24.64 6.57
CA ASN A 381 8.62 -24.17 5.74
C ASN A 381 8.96 -23.92 4.25
N GLY A 382 9.87 -24.71 3.67
CA GLY A 382 10.31 -24.56 2.27
C GLY A 382 11.33 -23.45 2.03
N GLN A 383 11.83 -22.80 3.08
CA GLN A 383 12.78 -21.70 3.07
C GLN A 383 14.12 -22.15 3.67
N SER A 384 15.20 -21.41 3.42
CA SER A 384 16.53 -21.80 3.90
C SER A 384 17.39 -20.63 4.37
N ILE A 385 18.21 -20.90 5.38
CA ILE A 385 19.27 -20.01 5.86
C ILE A 385 20.58 -20.79 5.75
N ALA A 386 21.57 -20.24 5.07
CA ALA A 386 22.92 -20.78 5.02
C ALA A 386 23.85 -19.99 5.94
N LEU A 387 24.46 -20.65 6.92
CA LEU A 387 25.55 -20.09 7.73
C LEU A 387 26.87 -20.45 7.06
N LEU A 388 27.54 -19.47 6.49
CA LEU A 388 28.72 -19.73 5.68
C LEU A 388 29.94 -20.04 6.56
N ASN A 389 30.73 -21.04 6.16
CA ASN A 389 31.93 -21.47 6.88
C ASN A 389 31.70 -21.88 8.34
N VAL A 390 30.50 -22.35 8.68
CA VAL A 390 30.14 -22.82 10.02
C VAL A 390 30.00 -24.34 10.03
N LYS A 391 30.44 -24.97 11.13
CA LYS A 391 30.27 -26.42 11.33
C LYS A 391 28.91 -26.70 11.97
N ALA A 392 28.13 -27.61 11.38
CA ALA A 392 26.80 -27.96 11.89
C ALA A 392 26.82 -28.48 13.33
N SER A 393 27.91 -29.14 13.75
CA SER A 393 28.10 -29.63 15.12
C SER A 393 28.18 -28.54 16.20
N LEU A 394 28.38 -27.29 15.79
CA LEU A 394 28.45 -26.13 16.67
C LEU A 394 27.09 -25.50 16.90
N ILE A 395 26.09 -25.80 16.06
CA ILE A 395 24.77 -25.18 16.11
C ILE A 395 23.86 -25.97 17.05
N GLY A 396 23.26 -25.27 18.01
CA GLY A 396 22.34 -25.82 18.99
C GLY A 396 21.14 -24.91 19.25
N ALA A 397 20.20 -25.40 20.06
CA ALA A 397 18.96 -24.66 20.35
C ALA A 397 19.21 -23.27 21.00
N SER A 398 20.34 -23.08 21.67
CA SER A 398 20.74 -21.80 22.26
C SER A 398 21.06 -20.72 21.23
N ASP A 399 21.35 -21.09 19.98
CA ASP A 399 21.65 -20.14 18.91
C ASP A 399 20.38 -19.51 18.32
N PHE A 400 19.21 -20.07 18.66
CA PHE A 400 17.93 -19.65 18.12
C PHE A 400 17.10 -18.89 19.16
N LEU A 401 16.17 -18.07 18.66
CA LEU A 401 15.05 -17.50 19.41
C LEU A 401 13.76 -17.95 18.72
N PHE A 402 12.81 -18.49 19.48
CA PHE A 402 11.53 -19.01 18.99
C PHE A 402 10.36 -18.26 19.61
#